data_AF-A0A7K6P2H4-F1
#
_entry.id   AF-A0A7K6P2H4-F1
#
_cell.length_a   1.000
_cell.length_b   1.000
_cell.length_c   1.000
_cell.angle_alpha   90.00
_cell.angle_beta   90.00
_cell.angle_gamma   90.00
#
_symmetry.space_group_name_H-M   'P 1'
#
loop_
_entity.id
_entity.type
_entity.pdbx_description
1 polymer ?
#
loop_
_entity_poly.entity_id
_entity_poly.type
_entity_poly.pdbx_seq_one_letter_code
_entity_poly.pdbx_strand_id
1 'polypeptide(L)'
;DPDMPFVPSMPEDQFILVEEGDPTAIPCRTSDPNAEVTLTNSLDKAISAFYDNKQGFIGNFPAGSYTCRTMVKGVEFKSDEFLIYILRASSQLPVEIEALKTVYKTGETIVVTCVVFDNEVVNLQWNYPGKV
;
A
#
# COMPACT_ATOMS: atom_id res chain seq x y z
N ASP A 1 15.35 11.62 -21.36
CA ASP A 1 15.64 11.22 -22.74
C ASP A 1 14.32 11.34 -23.50
N PRO A 2 14.23 12.05 -24.64
CA PRO A 2 12.99 12.17 -25.39
C PRO A 2 12.35 10.83 -25.78
N ASP A 3 13.13 9.73 -25.80
CA ASP A 3 12.63 8.38 -26.08
C ASP A 3 12.21 7.60 -24.81
N MET A 4 12.38 8.20 -23.63
CA MET A 4 11.97 7.62 -22.34
C MET A 4 11.23 8.69 -21.52
N PRO A 5 9.94 8.92 -21.79
CA PRO A 5 9.19 10.02 -21.17
C PRO A 5 8.94 9.80 -19.68
N PHE A 6 8.86 8.55 -19.24
CA PHE A 6 8.75 8.17 -17.83
C PHE A 6 10.13 7.93 -17.21
N VAL A 7 10.34 8.48 -16.02
CA VAL A 7 11.52 8.16 -15.22
C VAL A 7 11.36 6.72 -14.71
N PRO A 8 12.34 5.83 -14.91
CA PRO A 8 12.23 4.45 -14.44
C PRO A 8 12.05 4.41 -12.91
N SER A 9 11.11 3.58 -12.47
CA SER A 9 10.85 3.26 -11.07
C SER A 9 11.70 2.06 -10.63
N MET A 10 11.99 1.97 -9.33
CA MET A 10 12.54 0.75 -8.77
C MET A 10 11.42 -0.29 -8.59
N PRO A 11 11.71 -1.60 -8.57
CA PRO A 11 10.70 -2.63 -8.34
C PRO A 11 9.92 -2.43 -7.03
N GLU A 12 10.56 -1.93 -5.98
CA GLU A 12 9.89 -1.57 -4.73
C GLU A 12 8.84 -0.44 -4.88
N ASP A 13 9.02 0.48 -5.82
CA ASP A 13 8.09 1.58 -6.07
C ASP A 13 6.83 1.14 -6.85
N GLN A 14 6.88 -0.05 -7.47
CA GLN A 14 5.75 -0.61 -8.21
C GLN A 14 4.67 -1.18 -7.27
N PHE A 15 5.02 -1.51 -6.02
CA PHE A 15 4.09 -2.00 -5.01
C PHE A 15 3.85 -0.94 -3.93
N ILE A 16 2.67 -0.34 -3.95
CA ILE A 16 2.35 0.81 -3.11
C ILE A 16 1.43 0.33 -1.97
N LEU A 17 1.97 0.34 -0.76
CA LEU A 17 1.22 0.10 0.48
C LEU A 17 0.63 1.41 0.99
N VAL A 18 -0.68 1.44 1.25
CA VAL A 18 -1.39 2.63 1.72
C VAL A 18 -2.30 2.24 2.87
N GLU A 19 -2.35 3.03 3.94
CA GLU A 19 -3.34 2.83 5.00
C GLU A 19 -4.75 3.24 4.52
N GLU A 20 -5.78 2.52 4.98
CA GLU A 20 -7.17 2.80 4.60
C GLU A 20 -7.57 4.25 4.92
N GLY A 21 -7.84 5.03 3.87
CA GLY A 21 -8.26 6.44 3.97
C GLY A 21 -7.18 7.45 3.64
N ASP A 22 -5.91 7.05 3.61
CA ASP A 22 -4.79 7.94 3.33
C ASP A 22 -4.56 8.14 1.82
N PRO A 23 -4.12 9.34 1.40
CA PRO A 23 -3.71 9.58 0.02
C PRO A 23 -2.35 8.95 -0.26
N THR A 24 -2.12 8.63 -1.53
CA THR A 24 -0.82 8.16 -2.01
C THR A 24 -0.44 8.81 -3.34
N ALA A 25 0.78 8.53 -3.80
CA ALA A 25 1.27 8.90 -5.11
C ALA A 25 1.56 7.65 -5.95
N ILE A 26 1.07 7.60 -7.18
CA ILE A 26 1.49 6.63 -8.20
C ILE A 26 2.71 7.24 -8.92
N PRO A 27 3.94 6.74 -8.71
CA PRO A 27 5.18 7.47 -8.98
C PRO A 27 5.64 7.42 -10.45
N CYS A 28 4.70 7.56 -11.39
CA CYS A 28 4.98 7.67 -12.83
C CYS A 28 5.42 9.09 -13.21
N ARG A 29 6.61 9.45 -12.73
CA ARG A 29 7.24 10.76 -12.96
C ARG A 29 7.66 10.90 -14.42
N THR A 30 7.61 12.12 -14.95
CA THR A 30 8.07 12.41 -16.30
C THR A 30 9.35 13.22 -16.32
N SER A 31 10.16 13.02 -17.36
CA SER A 31 11.35 13.85 -17.57
C SER A 31 11.03 15.26 -18.11
N ASP A 32 9.89 15.43 -18.79
CA ASP A 32 9.40 16.72 -19.27
C ASP A 32 8.28 17.24 -18.34
N PRO A 33 8.45 18.43 -17.72
CA PRO A 33 7.42 19.02 -16.85
C PRO A 33 6.12 19.39 -17.58
N ASN A 34 6.15 19.51 -18.91
CA ASN A 34 4.97 19.85 -19.71
C ASN A 34 4.31 18.62 -20.34
N ALA A 35 4.76 17.41 -20.01
CA ALA A 35 4.16 16.19 -20.51
C ALA A 35 2.70 16.06 -20.04
N GLU A 36 1.80 15.83 -20.98
CA GLU A 36 0.42 15.47 -20.67
C GLU A 36 0.36 13.96 -20.37
N VAL A 37 -0.02 13.63 -19.13
CA VAL A 37 -0.08 12.26 -18.65
C VAL A 37 -1.51 11.91 -18.27
N THR A 38 -1.91 10.69 -18.59
CA THR A 38 -3.19 10.11 -18.18
C THR A 38 -2.95 8.88 -17.31
N LEU A 39 -3.83 8.66 -16.33
CA LEU A 39 -3.81 7.47 -15.49
C LEU A 39 -4.91 6.51 -15.94
N THR A 40 -4.59 5.23 -16.10
CA THR A 40 -5.58 4.18 -16.41
C THR A 40 -5.52 3.07 -15.38
N ASN A 41 -6.66 2.47 -15.04
CA ASN A 41 -6.71 1.25 -14.23
C ASN A 41 -6.55 -0.01 -15.11
N SER A 42 -6.59 -1.19 -14.49
CA SER A 42 -6.52 -2.50 -15.17
C SER A 42 -7.63 -2.78 -16.20
N LEU A 43 -8.68 -1.96 -16.26
CA LEU A 43 -9.75 -2.04 -17.26
C LEU A 43 -9.58 -0.99 -18.37
N ASP A 44 -8.40 -0.40 -18.50
CA ASP A 44 -8.08 0.71 -19.42
C ASP A 44 -8.95 1.96 -19.21
N LYS A 45 -9.63 2.09 -18.06
CA LYS A 45 -10.47 3.24 -17.75
C LYS A 45 -9.62 4.40 -17.25
N ALA A 46 -9.76 5.56 -17.87
CA ALA A 46 -9.12 6.79 -17.43
C ALA A 46 -9.59 7.20 -16.03
N ILE A 47 -8.63 7.53 -15.17
CA ILE A 47 -8.82 7.98 -13.79
C ILE A 47 -8.42 9.46 -13.71
N SER A 48 -9.30 10.29 -13.17
CA SER A 48 -9.02 11.71 -12.96
C SER A 48 -8.37 11.91 -11.59
N ALA A 49 -7.17 12.49 -11.56
CA ALA A 49 -6.43 12.83 -10.36
C ALA A 49 -5.46 13.98 -10.64
N PHE A 50 -4.94 14.62 -9.59
CA PHE A 50 -3.91 15.65 -9.72
C PHE A 50 -2.59 15.01 -10.11
N TYR A 51 -1.89 15.61 -11.08
CA TYR A 51 -0.60 15.14 -11.56
C TYR A 51 0.50 16.16 -11.25
N ASP A 52 1.58 15.70 -10.63
CA ASP A 52 2.82 16.45 -10.43
C ASP A 52 3.95 15.72 -11.15
N ASN A 53 4.71 16.40 -12.00
CA ASN A 53 5.71 15.74 -12.83
C ASN A 53 6.88 15.13 -12.04
N LYS A 54 7.09 15.55 -10.78
CA LYS A 54 8.15 15.05 -9.89
C LYS A 54 7.67 13.98 -8.92
N GLN A 55 6.36 13.84 -8.70
CA GLN A 55 5.78 12.87 -7.76
C GLN A 55 4.88 11.83 -8.44
N GLY A 56 4.24 12.17 -9.56
CA GLY A 56 3.27 11.35 -10.26
C GLY A 56 1.82 11.76 -9.98
N PHE A 57 0.89 10.81 -10.05
CA PHE A 57 -0.52 11.06 -9.73
C PHE A 57 -0.76 10.97 -8.23
N ILE A 58 -1.37 12.00 -7.64
CA ILE A 58 -1.60 12.09 -6.20
C ILE A 58 -3.11 12.05 -5.94
N GLY A 59 -3.53 11.19 -5.01
CA GLY A 59 -4.93 11.09 -4.59
C GLY A 59 -5.24 9.82 -3.81
N ASN A 60 -6.55 9.60 -3.61
CA ASN A 60 -7.07 8.39 -2.99
C ASN A 60 -7.50 7.44 -4.11
N PHE A 61 -6.77 6.35 -4.26
CA PHE A 61 -7.00 5.35 -5.29
C PHE A 61 -7.51 4.05 -4.66
N PRO A 62 -8.55 3.40 -5.22
CA PRO A 62 -8.90 2.04 -4.84
C PRO A 62 -7.73 1.06 -5.04
N ALA A 63 -7.72 -0.01 -4.26
CA ALA A 63 -6.77 -1.10 -4.45
C ALA A 63 -6.87 -1.66 -5.87
N GLY A 64 -5.72 -1.96 -6.49
CA GLY A 64 -5.63 -2.47 -7.85
C GLY A 64 -4.45 -1.94 -8.63
N SER A 65 -4.36 -2.36 -9.89
CA SER A 65 -3.28 -2.00 -10.81
C SER A 65 -3.59 -0.76 -11.63
N TYR A 66 -2.56 0.07 -11.80
CA TYR A 66 -2.61 1.31 -12.54
C TYR A 66 -1.41 1.46 -13.49
N THR A 67 -1.64 2.14 -14.61
CA THR A 67 -0.60 2.44 -15.60
C THR A 67 -0.77 3.87 -16.07
N CYS A 68 0.33 4.61 -16.18
CA CYS A 68 0.34 5.95 -16.74
C CYS A 68 0.64 5.91 -18.24
N ARG A 69 0.04 6.82 -19.00
CA ARG A 69 0.23 6.96 -20.44
C ARG A 69 0.52 8.39 -20.82
N THR A 70 1.36 8.57 -21.81
CA THR A 70 1.63 9.88 -22.41
C THR A 70 1.88 9.74 -23.90
N MET A 71 1.77 10.84 -24.63
CA MET A 71 1.98 10.90 -26.07
C MET A 71 3.18 11.80 -26.36
N VAL A 72 4.20 11.26 -27.01
CA VAL A 72 5.36 12.05 -27.47
C VAL A 72 5.43 11.95 -28.99
N LYS A 73 5.27 13.09 -29.67
CA LYS A 73 5.32 13.20 -31.14
C LYS A 73 4.41 12.18 -31.87
N GLY A 74 3.24 11.88 -31.30
CA GLY A 74 2.26 10.96 -31.88
C GLY A 74 2.48 9.47 -31.54
N VAL A 75 3.47 9.13 -30.70
CA VAL A 75 3.71 7.78 -30.20
C VAL A 75 3.24 7.69 -28.75
N GLU A 76 2.47 6.65 -28.42
CA GLU A 76 2.03 6.35 -27.05
C GLU A 76 3.15 5.66 -26.27
N PHE A 77 3.41 6.14 -25.06
CA PHE A 77 4.31 5.50 -24.10
C PHE A 77 3.53 5.13 -22.84
N LYS A 78 3.91 4.00 -22.24
CA LYS A 78 3.34 3.49 -20.99
C LYS A 78 4.41 3.38 -19.91
N SER A 79 4.06 3.69 -18.67
CA SER A 79 4.90 3.38 -17.52
C SER A 79 4.87 1.87 -17.22
N ASP A 80 5.69 1.44 -16.26
CA ASP A 80 5.44 0.18 -15.55
C ASP A 80 4.06 0.18 -14.88
N GLU A 81 3.57 -1.01 -14.53
CA GLU A 81 2.36 -1.18 -13.75
C GLU A 81 2.62 -0.93 -12.26
N PHE A 82 1.74 -0.17 -11.61
CA PHE A 82 1.77 0.10 -10.18
C PHE A 82 0.59 -0.58 -9.50
N LEU A 83 0.85 -1.42 -8.50
CA LEU A 83 -0.16 -2.13 -7.71
C LEU A 83 -0.35 -1.42 -6.37
N ILE A 84 -1.55 -0.90 -6.14
CA ILE A 84 -1.96 -0.32 -4.87
C ILE A 84 -2.61 -1.39 -4.01
N TYR A 85 -2.09 -1.56 -2.80
CA TYR A 85 -2.66 -2.39 -1.75
C TYR A 85 -3.04 -1.53 -0.55
N ILE A 86 -4.30 -1.62 -0.12
CA ILE A 86 -4.84 -0.85 1.00
C ILE A 86 -4.79 -1.72 2.25
N LEU A 87 -3.99 -1.32 3.22
CA LEU A 87 -3.85 -1.94 4.53
C LEU A 87 -4.91 -1.44 5.50
N ARG A 88 -5.48 -2.35 6.26
CA ARG A 88 -6.24 -2.02 7.48
C ARG A 88 -5.32 -2.00 8.69
N ALA A 89 -5.01 -0.80 9.16
CA ALA A 89 -4.20 -0.56 10.34
C ALA A 89 -4.81 0.58 11.18
N SER A 90 -5.96 0.31 11.80
CA SER A 90 -6.64 1.30 12.62
C SER A 90 -6.03 1.39 14.03
N SER A 91 -6.18 2.55 14.66
CA SER A 91 -5.82 2.73 16.07
C SER A 91 -6.72 1.93 17.03
N GLN A 92 -7.87 1.47 16.55
CA GLN A 92 -8.78 0.61 17.31
C GLN A 92 -8.31 -0.83 17.14
N LEU A 93 -7.85 -1.41 18.25
CA LEU A 93 -7.39 -2.78 18.33
C LEU A 93 -8.33 -3.56 19.26
N PRO A 94 -9.45 -4.11 18.75
CA PRO A 94 -10.25 -5.05 19.52
C PRO A 94 -9.38 -6.28 19.78
N VAL A 95 -9.00 -6.48 21.05
CA VAL A 95 -8.16 -7.59 21.50
C VAL A 95 -8.98 -8.53 22.36
N GLU A 96 -8.97 -9.81 22.02
CA GLU A 96 -9.47 -10.87 22.88
C GLU A 96 -8.30 -11.72 23.37
N ILE A 97 -8.28 -11.98 24.69
CA ILE A 97 -7.30 -12.85 25.33
C ILE A 97 -8.06 -13.97 26.02
N GLU A 98 -7.70 -15.21 25.68
CA GLU A 98 -8.32 -16.40 26.25
C GLU A 98 -7.27 -17.41 26.72
N ALA A 99 -7.67 -18.24 27.69
CA ALA A 99 -6.87 -19.34 28.19
C ALA A 99 -7.80 -20.51 28.56
N LEU A 100 -7.28 -21.73 28.45
CA LEU A 100 -8.06 -22.96 28.74
C LEU A 100 -8.53 -23.03 30.20
N LYS A 101 -7.72 -22.49 31.11
CA LYS A 101 -8.00 -22.37 32.55
C LYS A 101 -7.39 -21.08 33.05
N THR A 102 -7.89 -20.58 34.19
CA THR A 102 -7.30 -19.45 34.91
C THR A 102 -6.51 -19.89 36.15
N VAL A 103 -6.63 -21.16 36.55
CA VAL A 103 -5.94 -21.75 37.70
C VAL A 103 -5.22 -23.01 37.25
N TYR A 104 -3.92 -23.08 37.55
CA TYR A 104 -3.03 -24.18 37.17
C TYR A 104 -2.29 -24.71 38.40
N LYS A 105 -1.97 -26.01 38.37
CA LYS A 105 -1.08 -26.67 39.30
C LYS A 105 0.36 -26.63 38.79
N THR A 106 1.32 -26.77 39.69
CA THR A 106 2.73 -26.89 39.34
C THR A 106 2.94 -28.03 38.34
N GLY A 107 3.65 -27.74 37.24
CA GLY A 107 3.91 -28.69 36.17
C GLY A 107 2.85 -28.74 35.06
N GLU A 108 1.70 -28.06 35.20
CA GLU A 108 0.77 -27.90 34.08
C GLU A 108 1.25 -26.85 33.07
N THR A 109 1.01 -27.11 31.77
CA THR A 109 1.30 -26.16 30.69
C THR A 109 0.23 -25.08 30.62
N ILE A 110 0.66 -23.82 30.57
CA ILE A 110 -0.21 -22.66 30.38
C ILE A 110 -0.22 -22.30 28.89
N VAL A 111 -1.41 -22.23 28.29
CA VAL A 111 -1.62 -21.78 26.91
C VAL A 111 -2.55 -20.57 26.95
N VAL A 112 -2.11 -19.46 26.37
CA VAL A 112 -2.87 -18.21 26.25
C VAL A 112 -2.92 -17.84 24.78
N THR A 113 -4.11 -17.56 24.26
CA THR A 113 -4.34 -17.07 22.90
C THR A 113 -4.65 -15.58 22.96
N CYS A 114 -4.07 -14.80 22.06
CA CYS A 114 -4.41 -13.41 21.83
C CYS A 114 -4.84 -13.26 20.38
N VAL A 115 -6.02 -12.68 20.17
CA VAL A 115 -6.59 -12.42 18.85
C VAL A 115 -6.81 -10.92 18.73
N VAL A 116 -6.36 -10.34 17.62
CA VAL A 116 -6.64 -8.95 17.26
C VAL A 116 -7.50 -8.96 16.01
N PHE A 117 -8.62 -8.26 16.06
CA PHE A 117 -9.56 -8.18 14.95
C PHE A 117 -9.36 -6.91 14.12
N ASP A 118 -9.84 -6.95 12.87
CA ASP A 118 -9.97 -5.79 11.97
C ASP A 118 -8.67 -5.01 11.68
N ASN A 119 -7.51 -5.63 11.91
CA ASN A 119 -6.21 -5.06 11.59
C ASN A 119 -5.33 -6.14 10.94
N GLU A 120 -4.77 -5.81 9.77
CA GLU A 120 -3.93 -6.73 8.99
C GLU A 120 -2.49 -6.76 9.52
N VAL A 121 -2.01 -5.63 10.05
CA VAL A 121 -0.66 -5.49 10.58
C VAL A 121 -0.73 -5.05 12.03
N VAL A 122 -0.22 -5.90 12.92
CA VAL A 122 -0.23 -5.67 14.36
C VAL A 122 1.11 -6.08 14.97
N ASN A 123 1.52 -5.38 16.03
CA ASN A 123 2.68 -5.76 16.82
C ASN A 123 2.22 -6.38 18.14
N LEU A 124 2.40 -7.70 18.29
CA LEU A 124 2.01 -8.43 19.50
C LEU A 124 3.18 -8.45 20.50
N GLN A 125 2.96 -7.85 21.66
CA GLN A 125 3.94 -7.84 22.76
C GLN A 125 3.33 -8.46 24.01
N TRP A 126 3.94 -9.55 24.48
CA TRP A 126 3.53 -10.22 25.71
C TRP A 126 4.35 -9.71 26.90
N ASN A 127 3.68 -9.40 28.01
CA ASN A 127 4.33 -9.16 29.30
C ASN A 127 3.79 -10.17 30.32
N TYR A 128 4.66 -10.93 30.97
CA TYR A 128 4.27 -12.00 31.88
C TYR A 128 5.35 -12.23 32.95
N PRO A 129 5.02 -12.78 34.14
CA PRO A 129 5.94 -12.82 35.29
C PRO A 129 7.28 -13.54 35.07
N GLY A 130 7.32 -14.52 34.17
CA GLY A 130 8.53 -15.26 33.81
C GLY A 130 9.35 -14.66 32.66
N LYS A 131 8.95 -13.50 32.13
CA LYS A 131 9.66 -12.82 31.05
C LYS A 131 10.87 -12.09 31.65
N VAL A 132 12.08 -12.53 31.31
CA VAL A 132 13.37 -11.92 31.70
C VAL A 132 13.89 -11.03 30.58
#